data_AF-A0A2G9S7V1-F1
#
_entry.id   AF-A0A2G9S7V1-F1
#
_cell.length_a   1.000
_cell.length_b   1.000
_cell.length_c   1.000
_cell.angle_alpha   90.00
_cell.angle_beta   90.00
_cell.angle_gamma   90.00
#
_symmetry.space_group_name_H-M   'P 1'
#
loop_
_entity.id
_entity.type
_entity.pdbx_description
1 polymer ?
#
loop_
_entity_poly.entity_id
_entity_poly.type
_entity_poly.pdbx_seq_one_letter_code
_entity_poly.pdbx_strand_id
1 'polypeptide(L)'
;TVIQELTVLSQLHHPSLVCLLAAGVRPRMLVMELASKGSLDRLLQQDCGCLTRTLQHRIAVHVSDGLRYLHSAMIIYRDLKPHNVLLFTLYPNSAVIAKIADYGIAQYCCRMGIKTSEGTPGFRAPEVARGNVIYNQQADVYSFGLLLYDILTSGARMVEGLKFPSEFDELAINGKLPDPVKEYNCPPWPEVEVLIKKCLKENPQERPTSAKVYEILNSAELLCLMRNLVVPSHLTAECIVTTSPRVRNPTVWVGSGSTDKGQISSLNLVKGGHTCEDFSDSRILCLALVTLPGEKEQWILAGTQSGEIVSMLTEDLQTKHCIQKMPDSITCLLFCCVVKQSQKKCFLFVGTANGLITVFDDAAVKVK
;
A
#
# COMPACT_ATOMS: atom_id res chain seq x y z
N THR A 1 -22.57 -20.49 26.33
CA THR A 1 -21.95 -19.16 26.16
C THR A 1 -21.28 -18.66 27.44
N VAL A 2 -21.96 -18.08 28.43
CA VAL A 2 -21.27 -17.36 29.56
C VAL A 2 -20.18 -18.17 30.29
N ILE A 3 -20.40 -19.45 30.63
CA ILE A 3 -19.39 -20.28 31.34
C ILE A 3 -18.23 -20.67 30.40
N GLN A 4 -18.52 -20.93 29.13
CA GLN A 4 -17.52 -21.26 28.13
C GLN A 4 -16.63 -20.04 27.84
N GLU A 5 -17.25 -18.87 27.69
CA GLU A 5 -16.57 -17.60 27.51
C GLU A 5 -15.72 -17.23 28.73
N LEU A 6 -16.24 -17.41 29.95
CA LEU A 6 -15.49 -17.25 31.20
C LEU A 6 -14.25 -18.15 31.25
N THR A 7 -14.37 -19.40 30.79
CA THR A 7 -13.27 -20.38 30.79
C THR A 7 -12.12 -19.93 29.89
N VAL A 8 -12.45 -19.46 28.68
CA VAL A 8 -11.47 -18.91 27.74
C VAL A 8 -10.88 -17.61 28.30
N LEU A 9 -11.72 -16.64 28.65
CA LEU A 9 -11.32 -15.31 29.13
C LEU A 9 -10.41 -15.37 30.37
N SER A 10 -10.65 -16.30 31.29
CA SER A 10 -9.85 -16.43 32.53
C SER A 10 -8.36 -16.72 32.29
N GLN A 11 -8.00 -17.19 31.11
CA GLN A 11 -6.62 -17.59 30.78
C GLN A 11 -5.93 -16.61 29.82
N LEU A 12 -6.66 -15.63 29.28
CA LEU A 12 -6.17 -14.72 28.26
C LEU A 12 -5.68 -13.41 28.86
N HIS A 13 -4.40 -13.10 28.64
CA HIS A 13 -3.78 -11.84 29.06
C HIS A 13 -2.96 -11.27 27.92
N HIS A 14 -3.56 -10.36 27.14
CA HIS A 14 -2.90 -9.75 25.99
C HIS A 14 -3.44 -8.35 25.70
N PRO A 15 -2.60 -7.36 25.34
CA PRO A 15 -3.04 -5.98 25.11
C PRO A 15 -4.07 -5.83 23.98
N SER A 16 -4.03 -6.71 22.97
CA SER A 16 -4.98 -6.72 21.84
C SER A 16 -6.25 -7.53 22.07
N LEU A 17 -6.50 -8.01 23.28
CA LEU A 17 -7.67 -8.79 23.65
C LEU A 17 -8.45 -8.06 24.74
N VAL A 18 -9.77 -7.97 24.60
CA VAL A 18 -10.63 -7.40 25.64
C VAL A 18 -10.54 -8.25 26.90
N CYS A 19 -10.17 -7.62 28.01
CA CYS A 19 -9.93 -8.29 29.28
C CYS A 19 -11.23 -8.46 30.09
N LEU A 20 -11.32 -9.59 30.81
CA LEU A 20 -12.32 -9.81 31.84
C LEU A 20 -11.85 -9.16 33.16
N LEU A 21 -12.63 -8.21 33.65
CA LEU A 21 -12.37 -7.50 34.90
C LEU A 21 -13.00 -8.20 36.11
N ALA A 22 -14.20 -8.75 35.94
CA ALA A 22 -14.89 -9.52 36.97
C ALA A 22 -15.96 -10.43 36.36
N ALA A 23 -16.36 -11.47 37.10
CA ALA A 23 -17.50 -12.31 36.75
C ALA A 23 -18.45 -12.43 37.95
N GLY A 24 -19.74 -12.32 37.68
CA GLY A 24 -20.82 -12.50 38.66
C GLY A 24 -21.62 -13.75 38.36
N VAL A 25 -21.98 -14.51 39.39
CA VAL A 25 -22.87 -15.67 39.28
C VAL A 25 -24.33 -15.29 39.51
N ARG A 26 -24.57 -14.23 40.29
CA ARG A 26 -25.89 -13.71 40.65
C ARG A 26 -25.91 -12.17 40.64
N PRO A 27 -26.40 -11.52 39.57
CA PRO A 27 -26.82 -12.12 38.29
C PRO A 27 -25.62 -12.72 37.53
N ARG A 28 -25.89 -13.61 36.56
CA ARG A 28 -24.84 -14.13 35.66
C ARG A 28 -24.37 -13.00 34.75
N MET A 29 -23.16 -12.48 35.00
CA MET A 29 -22.62 -11.34 34.27
C MET A 29 -21.11 -11.45 34.09
N LEU A 30 -20.61 -10.92 32.98
CA LEU A 30 -19.19 -10.71 32.72
C LEU A 30 -18.94 -9.20 32.67
N VAL A 31 -18.04 -8.72 33.51
CA VAL A 31 -17.59 -7.32 33.52
C VAL A 31 -16.29 -7.27 32.74
N MET A 32 -16.29 -6.53 31.64
CA MET A 32 -15.17 -6.44 30.70
C MET A 32 -14.77 -4.98 30.48
N GLU A 33 -13.61 -4.77 29.88
CA GLU A 33 -13.19 -3.43 29.45
C GLU A 33 -14.18 -2.82 28.46
N LEU A 34 -14.51 -1.54 28.65
CA LEU A 34 -15.39 -0.79 27.76
C LEU A 34 -14.59 -0.03 26.69
N ALA A 35 -14.87 -0.31 25.42
CA ALA A 35 -14.26 0.36 24.29
C ALA A 35 -14.92 1.73 24.02
N SER A 36 -14.18 2.82 24.19
CA SER A 36 -14.73 4.18 24.13
C SER A 36 -15.19 4.64 22.73
N LYS A 37 -14.77 3.94 21.67
CA LYS A 37 -15.08 4.28 20.26
C LYS A 37 -15.98 3.25 19.57
N GLY A 38 -16.47 2.25 20.30
CA GLY A 38 -17.37 1.22 19.77
C GLY A 38 -16.66 0.22 18.85
N SER A 39 -17.42 -0.42 17.96
CA SER A 39 -16.90 -1.43 17.02
C SER A 39 -16.29 -0.80 15.77
N LEU A 40 -15.37 -1.54 15.15
CA LEU A 40 -14.81 -1.21 13.84
C LEU A 40 -15.90 -1.21 12.76
N ASP A 41 -16.89 -2.09 12.85
CA ASP A 41 -18.06 -2.10 11.98
C ASP A 41 -18.74 -0.72 11.90
N ARG A 42 -19.03 -0.11 13.07
CA ARG A 42 -19.64 1.21 13.13
C ARG A 42 -18.75 2.28 12.49
N LEU A 43 -17.44 2.23 12.74
CA LEU A 43 -16.48 3.18 12.16
C LEU A 43 -16.46 3.07 10.63
N LEU A 44 -16.44 1.85 10.08
CA LEU A 44 -16.40 1.59 8.64
C LEU A 44 -17.69 2.03 7.93
N GLN A 45 -18.85 1.98 8.59
CA GLN A 45 -20.13 2.39 8.01
C GLN A 45 -20.40 3.90 8.11
N GLN A 46 -19.98 4.55 9.21
CA GLN A 46 -20.45 5.90 9.56
C GLN A 46 -19.39 7.00 9.42
N ASP A 47 -18.11 6.68 9.66
CA ASP A 47 -17.06 7.68 9.91
C ASP A 47 -15.76 7.35 9.14
N CYS A 48 -15.87 6.96 7.87
CA CYS A 48 -14.73 6.56 7.04
C CYS A 48 -13.65 7.64 6.88
N GLY A 49 -14.01 8.92 7.04
CA GLY A 49 -13.07 10.05 7.01
C GLY A 49 -12.00 10.03 8.11
N CYS A 50 -12.21 9.28 9.20
CA CYS A 50 -11.23 9.12 10.28
C CYS A 50 -10.19 8.01 10.00
N LEU A 51 -10.45 7.12 9.03
CA LEU A 51 -9.58 5.97 8.70
C LEU A 51 -8.40 6.39 7.83
N THR A 52 -7.43 7.05 8.46
CA THR A 52 -6.12 7.26 7.83
C THR A 52 -5.40 5.92 7.59
N ARG A 53 -4.51 5.87 6.60
CA ARG A 53 -3.68 4.68 6.32
C ARG A 53 -2.91 4.20 7.55
N THR A 54 -2.39 5.11 8.36
CA THR A 54 -1.72 4.79 9.62
C THR A 54 -2.67 4.14 10.61
N LEU A 55 -3.89 4.64 10.76
CA LEU A 55 -4.88 4.05 11.65
C LEU A 55 -5.31 2.65 11.17
N GLN A 56 -5.56 2.48 9.87
CA GLN A 56 -5.85 1.19 9.24
C GLN A 56 -4.77 0.15 9.54
N HIS A 57 -3.49 0.51 9.33
CA HIS A 57 -2.35 -0.34 9.67
C HIS A 57 -2.32 -0.72 11.14
N ARG A 58 -2.44 0.28 12.04
CA ARG A 58 -2.40 0.05 13.48
C ARG A 58 -3.51 -0.89 13.95
N ILE A 59 -4.72 -0.78 13.38
CA ILE A 59 -5.84 -1.69 13.67
C ILE A 59 -5.47 -3.10 13.21
N ALA A 60 -4.99 -3.27 11.98
CA ALA A 60 -4.59 -4.57 11.44
C ALA A 60 -3.47 -5.24 12.26
N VAL A 61 -2.46 -4.48 12.68
CA VAL A 61 -1.38 -4.96 13.55
C VAL A 61 -1.94 -5.46 14.88
N HIS A 62 -2.73 -4.66 15.60
CA HIS A 62 -3.26 -5.10 16.90
C HIS A 62 -4.14 -6.35 16.76
N VAL A 63 -5.01 -6.42 15.76
CA VAL A 63 -5.86 -7.59 15.53
C VAL A 63 -5.03 -8.83 15.20
N SER A 64 -4.04 -8.71 14.29
CA SER A 64 -3.16 -9.84 13.96
C SER A 64 -2.34 -10.32 15.16
N ASP A 65 -1.95 -9.42 16.06
CA ASP A 65 -1.23 -9.75 17.27
C ASP A 65 -2.10 -10.52 18.28
N GLY A 66 -3.35 -10.07 18.47
CA GLY A 66 -4.34 -10.78 19.27
C GLY A 66 -4.61 -12.18 18.72
N LEU A 67 -4.75 -12.31 17.40
CA LEU A 67 -4.99 -13.59 16.74
C LEU A 67 -3.79 -14.55 16.87
N ARG A 68 -2.57 -14.03 16.68
CA ARG A 68 -1.32 -14.76 16.91
C ARG A 68 -1.24 -15.30 18.34
N TYR A 69 -1.59 -14.48 19.33
CA TYR A 69 -1.62 -14.89 20.74
C TYR A 69 -2.63 -16.02 20.98
N LEU A 70 -3.87 -15.88 20.50
CA LEU A 70 -4.90 -16.94 20.62
C LEU A 70 -4.44 -18.26 20.02
N HIS A 71 -3.88 -18.23 18.81
CA HIS A 71 -3.38 -19.43 18.15
C HIS A 71 -2.20 -20.06 18.88
N SER A 72 -1.31 -19.26 19.48
CA SER A 72 -0.21 -19.76 20.32
C SER A 72 -0.70 -20.48 21.59
N ALA A 73 -1.86 -20.05 22.11
CA ALA A 73 -2.56 -20.70 23.22
C ALA A 73 -3.48 -21.85 22.77
N MET A 74 -3.37 -22.29 21.50
CA MET A 74 -4.22 -23.33 20.89
C MET A 74 -5.72 -23.01 20.93
N ILE A 75 -6.08 -21.72 20.95
CA ILE A 75 -7.48 -21.25 20.90
C ILE A 75 -7.79 -20.81 19.48
N ILE A 76 -8.91 -21.29 18.94
CA ILE A 76 -9.47 -20.83 17.67
C ILE A 76 -10.61 -19.87 18.00
N TYR A 77 -10.60 -18.69 17.38
CA TYR A 77 -11.51 -17.60 17.68
C TYR A 77 -12.87 -17.77 17.01
N ARG A 78 -12.88 -18.15 15.72
CA ARG A 78 -14.04 -18.55 14.91
C ARG A 78 -15.02 -17.48 14.44
N ASP A 79 -14.96 -16.26 14.98
CA ASP A 79 -15.90 -15.18 14.63
C ASP A 79 -15.24 -13.85 14.27
N LEU A 80 -14.09 -13.87 13.59
CA LEU A 80 -13.39 -12.63 13.26
C LEU A 80 -14.14 -11.82 12.19
N LYS A 81 -14.65 -10.67 12.62
CA LYS A 81 -15.39 -9.70 11.80
C LYS A 81 -15.29 -8.30 12.41
N PRO A 82 -15.60 -7.22 11.64
CA PRO A 82 -15.54 -5.85 12.14
C PRO A 82 -16.39 -5.57 13.39
N HIS A 83 -17.48 -6.32 13.62
CA HIS A 83 -18.32 -6.17 14.80
C HIS A 83 -17.57 -6.53 16.10
N ASN A 84 -16.67 -7.50 16.03
CA ASN A 84 -15.96 -8.03 17.19
C ASN A 84 -14.57 -7.40 17.37
N VAL A 85 -14.23 -6.40 16.55
CA VAL A 85 -13.04 -5.56 16.73
C VAL A 85 -13.49 -4.27 17.38
N LEU A 86 -13.10 -4.05 18.64
CA LEU A 86 -13.47 -2.87 19.40
C LEU A 86 -12.35 -1.85 19.46
N LEU A 87 -12.72 -0.57 19.35
CA LEU A 87 -11.80 0.56 19.27
C LEU A 87 -11.78 1.35 20.58
N PHE A 88 -10.60 1.51 21.14
CA PHE A 88 -10.39 2.23 22.40
C PHE A 88 -10.02 3.69 22.18
N THR A 89 -9.44 4.02 21.04
CA THR A 89 -9.05 5.37 20.62
C THR A 89 -8.84 5.38 19.11
N LEU A 90 -9.03 6.54 18.48
CA LEU A 90 -8.72 6.74 17.05
C LEU A 90 -7.40 7.47 16.84
N TYR A 91 -6.66 7.78 17.91
CA TYR A 91 -5.38 8.46 17.83
C TYR A 91 -4.28 7.48 17.44
N PRO A 92 -3.66 7.58 16.23
CA PRO A 92 -2.81 6.53 15.67
C PRO A 92 -1.52 6.24 16.46
N ASN A 93 -1.07 7.18 17.29
CA ASN A 93 0.15 7.01 18.10
C ASN A 93 -0.13 6.44 19.50
N SER A 94 -1.38 6.07 19.81
CA SER A 94 -1.70 5.44 21.09
C SER A 94 -1.08 4.05 21.20
N ALA A 95 -0.75 3.59 22.40
CA ALA A 95 -0.20 2.23 22.60
C ALA A 95 -1.19 1.13 22.19
N VAL A 96 -2.48 1.30 22.53
CA VAL A 96 -3.55 0.36 22.19
C VAL A 96 -4.67 1.12 21.47
N ILE A 97 -5.08 0.60 20.31
CA ILE A 97 -6.12 1.21 19.46
C ILE A 97 -7.30 0.26 19.30
N ALA A 98 -7.02 -1.01 19.02
CA ALA A 98 -8.03 -2.02 18.71
C ALA A 98 -7.80 -3.27 19.55
N LYS A 99 -8.90 -3.90 19.97
CA LYS A 99 -8.88 -5.20 20.65
C LYS A 99 -9.94 -6.13 20.06
N ILE A 100 -9.67 -7.43 20.07
CA ILE A 100 -10.66 -8.46 19.75
C ILE A 100 -11.56 -8.67 20.98
N ALA A 101 -12.87 -8.75 20.76
CA ALA A 101 -13.90 -8.99 21.77
C ALA A 101 -14.74 -10.23 21.44
N ASP A 102 -15.76 -10.52 22.22
CA ASP A 102 -16.75 -11.60 21.99
C ASP A 102 -16.12 -12.97 21.70
N TYR A 103 -15.84 -13.71 22.79
CA TYR A 103 -15.26 -15.05 22.73
C TYR A 103 -16.35 -16.13 22.87
N GLY A 104 -17.62 -15.77 22.64
CA GLY A 104 -18.78 -16.61 22.91
C GLY A 104 -18.76 -17.95 22.17
N ILE A 105 -18.06 -17.99 21.03
CA ILE A 105 -17.77 -19.21 20.27
C ILE A 105 -16.27 -19.48 20.13
N ALA A 106 -15.38 -18.91 20.94
CA ALA A 106 -13.99 -19.33 20.94
C ALA A 106 -13.84 -20.72 21.58
N GLN A 107 -12.88 -21.53 21.12
CA GLN A 107 -12.68 -22.88 21.65
C GLN A 107 -11.24 -23.35 21.53
N TYR A 108 -10.79 -24.14 22.53
CA TYR A 108 -9.52 -24.86 22.47
C TYR A 108 -9.54 -25.90 21.34
N CYS A 109 -8.52 -25.85 20.50
CA CYS A 109 -8.31 -26.78 19.42
C CYS A 109 -7.65 -28.06 19.94
N CYS A 110 -8.33 -29.20 19.81
CA CYS A 110 -7.68 -30.50 19.85
C CYS A 110 -6.86 -30.71 18.56
N ARG A 111 -5.80 -31.52 18.57
CA ARG A 111 -4.92 -31.74 17.38
C ARG A 111 -5.65 -32.13 16.08
N MET A 112 -6.88 -32.64 16.18
CA MET A 112 -7.71 -33.02 15.04
C MET A 112 -8.58 -31.86 14.50
N GLY A 113 -8.68 -30.73 15.21
CA GLY A 113 -9.58 -29.59 14.97
C GLY A 113 -11.01 -29.78 15.54
N ILE A 114 -11.91 -28.82 15.29
CA ILE A 114 -13.34 -28.87 15.71
C ILE A 114 -14.29 -28.96 14.50
N LYS A 115 -15.15 -29.99 14.42
CA LYS A 115 -16.21 -30.07 13.39
C LYS A 115 -17.41 -29.21 13.82
N THR A 116 -17.62 -28.08 13.16
CA THR A 116 -18.70 -27.13 13.46
C THR A 116 -18.96 -26.22 12.25
N SER A 117 -20.21 -25.78 12.10
CA SER A 117 -20.62 -24.78 11.10
C SER A 117 -20.79 -23.37 11.69
N GLU A 118 -20.40 -23.17 12.96
CA GLU A 118 -20.46 -21.88 13.67
C GLU A 118 -19.55 -20.81 13.02
N GLY A 119 -19.91 -19.54 13.21
CA GLY A 119 -19.25 -18.36 12.63
C GLY A 119 -20.22 -17.53 11.79
N THR A 120 -19.88 -16.26 11.56
CA THR A 120 -20.74 -15.32 10.84
C THR A 120 -20.70 -15.54 9.33
N PRO A 121 -21.85 -15.69 8.64
CA PRO A 121 -21.93 -15.66 7.16
C PRO A 121 -21.18 -14.44 6.58
N GLY A 122 -20.57 -14.61 5.41
CA GLY A 122 -19.69 -13.61 4.80
C GLY A 122 -18.30 -13.44 5.39
N PHE A 123 -18.00 -14.06 6.54
CA PHE A 123 -16.66 -14.08 7.14
C PHE A 123 -16.08 -15.49 7.30
N ARG A 124 -16.86 -16.53 6.97
CA ARG A 124 -16.42 -17.94 7.06
C ARG A 124 -15.51 -18.32 5.90
N ALA A 125 -14.49 -19.11 6.21
CA ALA A 125 -13.65 -19.74 5.19
C ALA A 125 -14.45 -20.73 4.32
N PRO A 126 -14.10 -20.92 3.03
CA PRO A 126 -14.85 -21.77 2.09
C PRO A 126 -15.04 -23.20 2.60
N GLU A 127 -14.01 -23.77 3.22
CA GLU A 127 -14.01 -25.12 3.79
C GLU A 127 -14.95 -25.27 5.00
N VAL A 128 -15.12 -24.20 5.77
CA VAL A 128 -16.05 -24.14 6.92
C VAL A 128 -17.48 -23.94 6.41
N ALA A 129 -17.67 -23.04 5.44
CA ALA A 129 -18.98 -22.75 4.85
C ALA A 129 -19.60 -23.99 4.17
N ARG A 130 -18.78 -24.83 3.54
CA ARG A 130 -19.20 -26.08 2.90
C ARG A 130 -19.45 -27.24 3.88
N GLY A 131 -19.13 -27.07 5.17
CA GLY A 131 -19.31 -28.11 6.20
C GLY A 131 -18.41 -29.34 6.04
N ASN A 132 -17.43 -29.28 5.14
CA ASN A 132 -16.64 -30.44 4.71
C ASN A 132 -15.42 -30.70 5.60
N VAL A 133 -15.00 -29.73 6.42
CA VAL A 133 -13.70 -29.77 7.09
C VAL A 133 -13.79 -29.34 8.54
N ILE A 134 -12.78 -29.77 9.28
CA ILE A 134 -12.57 -29.46 10.68
C ILE A 134 -11.98 -28.04 10.80
N TYR A 135 -12.60 -27.17 11.61
CA TYR A 135 -12.16 -25.81 11.86
C TYR A 135 -10.76 -25.84 12.52
N ASN A 136 -9.82 -25.10 11.93
CA ASN A 136 -8.45 -24.94 12.41
C ASN A 136 -8.05 -23.44 12.37
N GLN A 137 -6.83 -23.13 12.80
CA GLN A 137 -6.29 -21.77 12.82
C GLN A 137 -6.31 -21.07 11.44
N GLN A 138 -6.33 -21.82 10.34
CA GLN A 138 -6.29 -21.27 8.98
C GLN A 138 -7.65 -20.68 8.56
N ALA A 139 -8.75 -21.08 9.19
CA ALA A 139 -10.04 -20.46 8.97
C ALA A 139 -10.10 -19.05 9.58
N ASP A 140 -9.52 -18.86 10.77
CA ASP A 140 -9.34 -17.54 11.37
C ASP A 140 -8.44 -16.62 10.52
N VAL A 141 -7.39 -17.18 9.89
CA VAL A 141 -6.53 -16.43 8.94
C VAL A 141 -7.32 -15.97 7.71
N TYR A 142 -8.23 -16.80 7.20
CA TYR A 142 -9.10 -16.40 6.09
C TYR A 142 -10.04 -15.27 6.51
N SER A 143 -10.70 -15.39 7.67
CA SER A 143 -11.54 -14.32 8.24
C SER A 143 -10.74 -13.03 8.46
N PHE A 144 -9.47 -13.12 8.87
CA PHE A 144 -8.57 -11.98 8.95
C PHE A 144 -8.29 -11.35 7.58
N GLY A 145 -8.12 -12.16 6.53
CA GLY A 145 -7.97 -11.66 5.16
C GLY A 145 -9.18 -10.85 4.68
N LEU A 146 -10.39 -11.29 5.03
CA LEU A 146 -11.63 -10.58 4.74
C LEU A 146 -11.74 -9.28 5.55
N LEU A 147 -11.38 -9.31 6.83
CA LEU A 147 -11.30 -8.11 7.67
C LEU A 147 -10.29 -7.10 7.12
N LEU A 148 -9.12 -7.55 6.67
CA LEU A 148 -8.10 -6.68 6.09
C LEU A 148 -8.57 -6.07 4.76
N TYR A 149 -9.36 -6.81 3.98
CA TYR A 149 -10.04 -6.29 2.80
C TYR A 149 -11.06 -5.19 3.17
N ASP A 150 -11.87 -5.39 4.21
CA ASP A 150 -12.79 -4.34 4.69
C ASP A 150 -12.06 -3.08 5.14
N ILE A 151 -10.94 -3.25 5.85
CA ILE A 151 -10.09 -2.14 6.30
C ILE A 151 -9.51 -1.39 5.10
N LEU A 152 -8.96 -2.11 4.12
CA LEU A 152 -8.38 -1.52 2.90
C LEU A 152 -9.42 -0.73 2.09
N THR A 153 -10.63 -1.27 1.98
CA THR A 153 -11.74 -0.64 1.25
C THR A 153 -12.52 0.38 2.07
N SER A 154 -12.09 0.63 3.31
CA SER A 154 -12.77 1.53 4.24
C SER A 154 -14.28 1.24 4.38
N GLY A 155 -14.65 -0.05 4.34
CA GLY A 155 -16.03 -0.52 4.49
C GLY A 155 -16.84 -0.61 3.21
N ALA A 156 -16.31 -0.22 2.04
CA ALA A 156 -17.07 -0.27 0.77
C ALA A 156 -17.59 -1.68 0.48
N ARG A 157 -16.78 -2.71 0.73
CA ARG A 157 -17.18 -4.11 0.62
C ARG A 157 -18.40 -4.44 1.48
N MET A 158 -18.40 -4.02 2.74
CA MET A 158 -19.49 -4.30 3.67
C MET A 158 -20.79 -3.66 3.20
N VAL A 159 -20.73 -2.42 2.69
CA VAL A 159 -21.91 -1.70 2.19
C VAL A 159 -22.51 -2.40 0.97
N GLU A 160 -21.70 -2.97 0.08
CA GLU A 160 -22.20 -3.79 -1.04
C GLU A 160 -22.74 -5.15 -0.59
N GLY A 161 -22.01 -5.84 0.30
CA GLY A 161 -22.44 -7.11 0.87
C GLY A 161 -23.77 -7.01 1.63
N LEU A 162 -24.08 -5.86 2.25
CA LEU A 162 -25.38 -5.61 2.88
C LEU A 162 -26.54 -5.54 1.86
N LYS A 163 -26.27 -5.15 0.62
CA LYS A 163 -27.31 -5.09 -0.44
C LYS A 163 -27.60 -6.47 -1.00
N PHE A 164 -26.58 -7.31 -1.15
CA PHE A 164 -26.69 -8.66 -1.72
C PHE A 164 -25.88 -9.70 -0.91
N PRO A 165 -26.35 -10.08 0.30
CA PRO A 165 -25.56 -10.93 1.20
C PRO A 165 -25.20 -12.30 0.62
N SER A 166 -26.16 -12.96 -0.02
CA SER A 166 -25.96 -14.31 -0.57
C SER A 166 -24.98 -14.33 -1.76
N GLU A 167 -25.09 -13.35 -2.66
CA GLU A 167 -24.22 -13.25 -3.85
C GLU A 167 -22.78 -12.92 -3.44
N PHE A 168 -22.63 -12.04 -2.45
CA PHE A 168 -21.31 -11.62 -1.99
C PHE A 168 -20.59 -12.74 -1.22
N ASP A 169 -21.31 -13.47 -0.37
CA ASP A 169 -20.82 -14.69 0.27
C ASP A 169 -20.32 -15.70 -0.76
N GLU A 170 -21.07 -15.90 -1.85
CA GLU A 170 -20.65 -16.75 -2.96
C GLU A 170 -19.41 -16.23 -3.68
N LEU A 171 -19.26 -14.92 -3.90
CA LEU A 171 -18.05 -14.34 -4.48
C LEU A 171 -16.82 -14.61 -3.62
N ALA A 172 -16.93 -14.43 -2.30
CA ALA A 172 -15.85 -14.73 -1.37
C ALA A 172 -15.49 -16.22 -1.37
N ILE A 173 -16.50 -17.10 -1.28
CA ILE A 173 -16.33 -18.56 -1.29
C ILE A 173 -15.71 -19.07 -2.60
N ASN A 174 -15.99 -18.39 -3.72
CA ASN A 174 -15.43 -18.74 -5.02
C ASN A 174 -14.10 -18.04 -5.32
N GLY A 175 -13.56 -17.25 -4.38
CA GLY A 175 -12.31 -16.51 -4.56
C GLY A 175 -12.37 -15.41 -5.62
N LYS A 176 -13.57 -14.87 -5.89
CA LYS A 176 -13.86 -13.88 -6.94
C LYS A 176 -14.13 -12.48 -6.39
N LEU A 177 -13.55 -12.15 -5.23
CA LEU A 177 -13.65 -10.79 -4.70
C LEU A 177 -13.08 -9.77 -5.70
N PRO A 178 -13.72 -8.60 -5.87
CA PRO A 178 -13.25 -7.59 -6.79
C PRO A 178 -11.86 -7.06 -6.39
N ASP A 179 -11.17 -6.43 -7.35
CA ASP A 179 -9.90 -5.77 -7.08
C ASP A 179 -10.18 -4.46 -6.32
N PRO A 180 -9.67 -4.27 -5.10
CA PRO A 180 -10.04 -3.13 -4.26
C PRO A 180 -9.57 -1.79 -4.83
N VAL A 181 -8.47 -1.78 -5.59
CA VAL A 181 -7.94 -0.55 -6.21
C VAL A 181 -8.79 -0.17 -7.42
N LYS A 182 -9.14 -1.15 -8.26
CA LYS A 182 -9.89 -0.89 -9.50
C LYS A 182 -11.38 -0.63 -9.26
N GLU A 183 -12.01 -1.40 -8.40
CA GLU A 183 -13.46 -1.35 -8.20
C GLU A 183 -13.87 -0.22 -7.25
N TYR A 184 -13.14 -0.04 -6.15
CA TYR A 184 -13.48 0.92 -5.10
C TYR A 184 -12.62 2.18 -5.11
N ASN A 185 -11.75 2.34 -6.11
CA ASN A 185 -10.84 3.48 -6.26
C ASN A 185 -9.99 3.72 -4.98
N CYS A 186 -9.63 2.65 -4.29
CA CYS A 186 -8.80 2.72 -3.09
C CYS A 186 -7.34 3.10 -3.43
N PRO A 187 -6.64 3.87 -2.58
CA PRO A 187 -5.21 4.08 -2.75
C PRO A 187 -4.46 2.73 -2.75
N PRO A 188 -3.57 2.48 -3.73
CA PRO A 188 -2.80 1.24 -3.78
C PRO A 188 -1.99 1.02 -2.51
N TRP A 189 -1.96 -0.23 -2.06
CA TRP A 189 -1.17 -0.68 -0.92
C TRP A 189 -0.60 -2.07 -1.21
N PRO A 190 0.45 -2.14 -2.05
CA PRO A 190 0.82 -3.39 -2.73
C PRO A 190 1.07 -4.58 -1.79
N GLU A 191 1.77 -4.35 -0.68
CA GLU A 191 2.07 -5.42 0.27
C GLU A 191 0.83 -5.94 1.02
N VAL A 192 -0.11 -5.05 1.35
CA VAL A 192 -1.39 -5.42 1.97
C VAL A 192 -2.27 -6.16 0.97
N GLU A 193 -2.33 -5.73 -0.29
CA GLU A 193 -3.05 -6.42 -1.36
C GLU A 193 -2.52 -7.85 -1.56
N VAL A 194 -1.19 -8.03 -1.55
CA VAL A 194 -0.55 -9.35 -1.62
C VAL A 194 -0.87 -10.19 -0.39
N LEU A 195 -0.84 -9.60 0.80
CA LEU A 195 -1.17 -10.30 2.05
C LEU A 195 -2.62 -10.78 2.06
N ILE A 196 -3.58 -9.93 1.65
CA ILE A 196 -4.99 -10.29 1.51
C ILE A 196 -5.13 -11.50 0.57
N LYS A 197 -4.52 -11.45 -0.62
CA LYS A 197 -4.56 -12.58 -1.58
C LYS A 197 -3.98 -13.87 -1.00
N LYS A 198 -2.93 -13.79 -0.18
CA LYS A 198 -2.35 -14.96 0.51
C LYS A 198 -3.28 -15.52 1.59
N CYS A 199 -3.91 -14.67 2.39
CA CYS A 199 -4.86 -15.09 3.42
C CYS A 199 -6.14 -15.70 2.83
N LEU A 200 -6.58 -15.24 1.67
CA LEU A 200 -7.83 -15.66 1.02
C LEU A 200 -7.68 -16.82 0.04
N LYS A 201 -6.59 -17.58 0.10
CA LYS A 201 -6.42 -18.78 -0.72
C LYS A 201 -7.47 -19.85 -0.35
N GLU A 202 -7.98 -20.54 -1.36
CA GLU A 202 -8.95 -21.63 -1.20
C GLU A 202 -8.39 -22.75 -0.30
N ASN A 203 -7.17 -23.22 -0.60
CA ASN A 203 -6.50 -24.26 0.15
C ASN A 203 -5.96 -23.73 1.50
N PRO A 204 -6.45 -24.23 2.65
CA PRO A 204 -6.01 -23.75 3.97
C PRO A 204 -4.50 -23.92 4.22
N GLN A 205 -3.86 -24.92 3.61
CA GLN A 205 -2.42 -25.19 3.79
C GLN A 205 -1.52 -24.19 3.07
N GLU A 206 -2.07 -23.43 2.13
CA GLU A 206 -1.30 -22.39 1.41
C GLU A 206 -1.44 -21.01 2.05
N ARG A 207 -2.32 -20.86 3.05
CA ARG A 207 -2.48 -19.62 3.80
C ARG A 207 -1.31 -19.46 4.78
N PRO A 208 -0.82 -18.23 5.02
CA PRO A 208 0.19 -17.99 6.03
C PRO A 208 -0.34 -18.33 7.43
N THR A 209 0.55 -18.61 8.37
CA THR A 209 0.15 -18.71 9.79
C THR A 209 -0.15 -17.31 10.34
N SER A 210 -0.98 -17.21 11.38
CA SER A 210 -1.22 -15.93 12.09
C SER A 210 0.06 -15.23 12.56
N ALA A 211 1.07 -16.00 12.99
CA ALA A 211 2.39 -15.46 13.34
C ALA A 211 3.06 -14.80 12.13
N LYS A 212 3.02 -15.45 10.96
CA LYS A 212 3.59 -14.88 9.74
C LYS A 212 2.83 -13.65 9.25
N VAL A 213 1.50 -13.63 9.40
CA VAL A 213 0.67 -12.45 9.12
C VAL A 213 1.10 -11.26 9.97
N TYR A 214 1.25 -11.47 11.29
CA TYR A 214 1.73 -10.43 12.19
C TYR A 214 3.12 -9.92 11.83
N GLU A 215 4.09 -10.82 11.53
CA GLU A 215 5.43 -10.41 11.09
C GLU A 215 5.41 -9.53 9.84
N ILE A 216 4.59 -9.88 8.84
CA ILE A 216 4.45 -9.09 7.61
C ILE A 216 3.86 -7.71 7.92
N LEU A 217 2.82 -7.65 8.75
CA LEU A 217 2.20 -6.38 9.13
C LEU A 217 3.09 -5.52 10.02
N ASN A 218 3.95 -6.13 10.84
CA ASN A 218 4.88 -5.44 11.72
C ASN A 218 6.18 -5.01 10.99
N SER A 219 6.07 -4.59 9.74
CA SER A 219 7.15 -4.05 8.92
C SER A 219 6.94 -2.55 8.69
N ALA A 220 8.02 -1.77 8.83
CA ALA A 220 7.99 -0.33 8.53
C ALA A 220 7.88 -0.08 7.02
N GLU A 221 8.47 -0.97 6.21
CA GLU A 221 8.38 -0.96 4.77
C GLU A 221 6.92 -1.04 4.30
N LEU A 222 6.12 -1.91 4.94
CA LEU A 222 4.70 -2.05 4.63
C LEU A 222 3.90 -0.75 4.84
N LEU A 223 4.29 0.07 5.82
CA LEU A 223 3.70 1.38 6.06
C LEU A 223 4.13 2.43 5.03
N CYS A 224 5.43 2.47 4.73
CA CYS A 224 6.04 3.54 3.93
C CYS A 224 5.95 3.31 2.42
N LEU A 225 5.90 2.06 1.96
CA LEU A 225 5.83 1.75 0.55
C LEU A 225 4.46 2.12 -0.03
N MET A 226 4.44 3.15 -0.89
CA MET A 226 3.19 3.61 -1.48
C MET A 226 2.84 2.88 -2.77
N ARG A 227 3.78 2.79 -3.71
CA ARG A 227 3.55 2.24 -5.05
C ARG A 227 4.85 1.68 -5.63
N ASN A 228 4.72 0.63 -6.42
CA ASN A 228 5.77 0.15 -7.32
C ASN A 228 5.35 0.50 -8.75
N LEU A 229 6.23 1.17 -9.49
CA LEU A 229 6.02 1.48 -10.90
C LEU A 229 7.06 0.73 -11.72
N VAL A 230 6.58 -0.08 -12.66
CA VAL A 230 7.45 -0.82 -13.57
C VAL A 230 7.76 0.06 -14.77
N VAL A 231 9.04 0.29 -15.03
CA VAL A 231 9.47 1.00 -16.24
C VAL A 231 9.38 0.03 -17.43
N PRO A 232 8.74 0.41 -18.56
CA PRO A 232 8.49 -0.50 -19.67
C PRO A 232 9.71 -0.83 -20.54
N SER A 233 10.92 -0.39 -20.17
CA SER A 233 12.12 -0.58 -21.00
C SER A 233 12.77 -1.93 -20.77
N HIS A 234 13.24 -2.56 -21.86
CA HIS A 234 14.18 -3.69 -21.81
C HIS A 234 15.61 -3.26 -21.47
N LEU A 235 15.84 -1.94 -21.41
CA LEU A 235 17.10 -1.30 -21.07
C LEU A 235 17.10 -0.86 -19.60
N THR A 236 18.29 -0.77 -19.02
CA THR A 236 18.50 -0.34 -17.64
C THR A 236 18.13 1.14 -17.47
N ALA A 237 17.29 1.45 -16.49
CA ALA A 237 17.06 2.82 -16.05
C ALA A 237 18.31 3.37 -15.37
N GLU A 238 18.94 4.39 -15.94
CA GLU A 238 20.21 4.95 -15.45
C GLU A 238 20.01 6.26 -14.68
N CYS A 239 19.03 7.07 -15.07
CA CYS A 239 18.78 8.36 -14.45
C CYS A 239 17.28 8.71 -14.43
N ILE A 240 16.89 9.60 -13.52
CA ILE A 240 15.49 9.96 -13.27
C ILE A 240 15.36 11.46 -13.00
N VAL A 241 14.28 12.06 -13.50
CA VAL A 241 13.87 13.41 -13.11
C VAL A 241 12.35 13.48 -12.99
N THR A 242 11.86 14.31 -12.08
CA THR A 242 10.42 14.45 -11.83
C THR A 242 9.97 15.86 -12.21
N THR A 243 8.81 15.98 -12.86
CA THR A 243 8.19 17.29 -13.12
C THR A 243 7.93 18.07 -11.81
N SER A 244 7.99 19.40 -11.86
CA SER A 244 7.73 20.26 -10.69
C SER A 244 6.36 19.96 -10.04
N PRO A 245 6.23 20.07 -8.70
CA PRO A 245 4.97 19.80 -7.98
C PRO A 245 3.78 20.70 -8.37
N ARG A 246 4.01 21.74 -9.19
CA ARG A 246 2.95 22.66 -9.66
C ARG A 246 2.18 22.15 -10.88
N VAL A 247 2.57 21.00 -11.45
CA VAL A 247 1.94 20.44 -12.65
C VAL A 247 0.77 19.52 -12.26
N ARG A 248 -0.35 19.60 -13.00
CA ARG A 248 -1.58 18.81 -12.74
C ARG A 248 -1.38 17.30 -12.84
N ASN A 249 -0.40 16.86 -13.62
CA ASN A 249 -0.07 15.47 -13.87
C ASN A 249 1.41 15.26 -13.51
N PRO A 250 1.72 14.82 -12.27
CA PRO A 250 3.10 14.56 -11.89
C PRO A 250 3.62 13.35 -12.68
N THR A 251 4.69 13.60 -13.44
CA THR A 251 5.32 12.63 -14.33
C THR A 251 6.77 12.43 -13.92
N VAL A 252 7.17 11.17 -13.89
CA VAL A 252 8.56 10.75 -13.73
C VAL A 252 9.12 10.43 -15.09
N TRP A 253 10.26 11.03 -15.42
CA TRP A 253 11.00 10.78 -16.64
C TRP A 253 12.23 9.97 -16.32
N VAL A 254 12.43 8.89 -17.07
CA VAL A 254 13.51 7.93 -16.86
C VAL A 254 14.34 7.87 -18.12
N GLY A 255 15.64 8.13 -17.98
CA GLY A 255 16.61 7.94 -19.04
C GLY A 255 17.15 6.51 -18.97
N SER A 256 17.15 5.83 -20.10
CA SER A 256 17.73 4.50 -20.28
C SER A 256 18.49 4.45 -21.62
N GLY A 257 19.30 3.41 -21.82
CA GLY A 257 19.97 3.26 -23.10
C GLY A 257 20.95 2.09 -23.20
N SER A 258 21.27 1.73 -24.44
CA SER A 258 22.43 0.92 -24.85
C SER A 258 23.51 1.85 -25.43
N THR A 259 24.67 1.31 -25.81
CA THR A 259 25.79 2.12 -26.36
C THR A 259 25.40 2.95 -27.59
N ASP A 260 24.47 2.45 -28.39
CA ASP A 260 24.03 2.97 -29.68
C ASP A 260 22.63 3.60 -29.64
N LYS A 261 21.98 3.63 -28.47
CA LYS A 261 20.59 4.07 -28.37
C LYS A 261 20.25 4.60 -26.99
N GLY A 262 19.77 5.84 -26.95
CA GLY A 262 19.17 6.46 -25.78
C GLY A 262 17.66 6.44 -25.87
N GLN A 263 17.00 6.03 -24.79
CA GLN A 263 15.55 6.01 -24.67
C GLN A 263 15.11 6.85 -23.48
N ILE A 264 14.00 7.56 -23.64
CA ILE A 264 13.34 8.25 -22.55
C ILE A 264 11.97 7.63 -22.31
N SER A 265 11.68 7.30 -21.05
CA SER A 265 10.38 6.79 -20.63
C SER A 265 9.68 7.80 -19.74
N SER A 266 8.40 8.04 -19.98
CA SER A 266 7.55 8.85 -19.10
C SER A 266 6.61 7.93 -18.30
N LEU A 267 6.46 8.19 -17.01
CA LEU A 267 5.55 7.47 -16.12
C LEU A 267 4.66 8.46 -15.37
N ASN A 268 3.35 8.41 -15.65
CA ASN A 268 2.37 9.24 -14.94
C ASN A 268 2.04 8.63 -13.57
N LEU A 269 2.34 9.36 -12.50
CA LEU A 269 2.18 8.87 -11.12
C LEU A 269 0.72 8.68 -10.71
N VAL A 270 -0.24 9.31 -11.39
CA VAL A 270 -1.66 9.29 -11.03
C VAL A 270 -2.42 8.24 -11.85
N LYS A 271 -2.27 8.27 -13.18
CA LYS A 271 -3.04 7.45 -14.12
C LYS A 271 -2.34 6.14 -14.52
N GLY A 272 -1.09 5.93 -14.12
CA GLY A 272 -0.32 4.71 -14.44
C GLY A 272 0.03 4.54 -15.92
N GLY A 273 -0.21 5.57 -16.74
CA GLY A 273 0.18 5.58 -18.15
C GLY A 273 1.69 5.73 -18.29
N HIS A 274 2.25 5.01 -19.26
CA HIS A 274 3.66 5.11 -19.62
C HIS A 274 3.84 5.28 -21.12
N THR A 275 4.89 6.00 -21.50
CA THR A 275 5.39 6.04 -22.87
C THR A 275 6.88 5.75 -22.86
N CYS A 276 7.39 5.15 -23.93
CA CYS A 276 8.82 4.96 -24.14
C CYS A 276 9.13 5.41 -25.56
N GLU A 277 10.10 6.29 -25.70
CA GLU A 277 10.48 6.86 -26.98
C GLU A 277 11.99 6.83 -27.17
N ASP A 278 12.38 6.61 -28.42
CA ASP A 278 13.78 6.72 -28.83
C ASP A 278 14.16 8.19 -28.79
N PHE A 279 15.18 8.52 -28.01
CA PHE A 279 15.51 9.90 -27.67
C PHE A 279 16.74 10.39 -28.41
N SER A 280 17.80 9.57 -28.45
CA SER A 280 19.11 9.89 -29.02
C SER A 280 19.79 8.65 -29.59
N ASP A 281 20.76 8.83 -30.50
CA ASP A 281 21.59 7.75 -31.06
C ASP A 281 22.75 7.34 -30.14
N SER A 282 22.65 7.70 -28.86
CA SER A 282 23.65 7.41 -27.84
C SER A 282 22.97 7.31 -26.48
N ARG A 283 23.53 6.47 -25.60
CA ARG A 283 23.04 6.24 -24.24
C ARG A 283 22.81 7.55 -23.48
N ILE A 284 21.67 7.68 -22.81
CA ILE A 284 21.40 8.78 -21.86
C ILE A 284 22.06 8.45 -20.52
N LEU A 285 22.93 9.33 -20.03
CA LEU A 285 23.64 9.17 -18.75
C LEU A 285 23.04 10.01 -17.62
N CYS A 286 22.48 11.18 -17.94
CA CYS A 286 21.89 12.06 -16.96
C CYS A 286 20.72 12.87 -17.54
N LEU A 287 19.78 13.25 -16.67
CA LEU A 287 18.64 14.09 -17.00
C LEU A 287 18.61 15.32 -16.07
N ALA A 288 18.15 16.44 -16.60
CA ALA A 288 17.81 17.62 -15.81
C ALA A 288 16.47 18.21 -16.27
N LEU A 289 15.67 18.69 -15.32
CA LEU A 289 14.45 19.44 -15.61
C LEU A 289 14.76 20.93 -15.52
N VAL A 290 14.37 21.67 -16.55
CA VAL A 290 14.53 23.10 -16.67
C VAL A 290 13.17 23.76 -16.70
N THR A 291 13.01 24.83 -15.93
CA THR A 291 11.87 25.75 -16.04
C THR A 291 12.42 27.16 -16.11
N LEU A 292 12.28 27.78 -17.27
CA LEU A 292 12.83 29.11 -17.52
C LEU A 292 12.08 30.18 -16.73
N PRO A 293 12.75 31.26 -16.29
CA PRO A 293 12.10 32.37 -15.60
C PRO A 293 10.94 32.96 -16.41
N GLY A 294 9.77 33.10 -15.78
CA GLY A 294 8.60 33.69 -16.43
C GLY A 294 7.79 32.73 -17.31
N GLU A 295 8.27 31.50 -17.49
CA GLU A 295 7.62 30.50 -18.33
C GLU A 295 6.93 29.40 -17.51
N LYS A 296 5.89 28.83 -18.11
CA LYS A 296 5.19 27.66 -17.56
C LYS A 296 5.68 26.35 -18.15
N GLU A 297 6.30 26.42 -19.32
CA GLU A 297 6.85 25.27 -20.03
C GLU A 297 8.03 24.66 -19.27
N GLN A 298 8.10 23.34 -19.29
CA GLN A 298 9.20 22.59 -18.72
C GLN A 298 9.96 21.89 -19.83
N TRP A 299 11.27 21.93 -19.71
CA TRP A 299 12.19 21.32 -20.65
C TRP A 299 12.94 20.20 -19.95
N ILE A 300 13.09 19.08 -20.63
CA ILE A 300 14.00 18.02 -20.19
C ILE A 300 15.26 18.16 -21.00
N LEU A 301 16.39 18.12 -20.31
CA LEU A 301 17.71 18.01 -20.90
C LEU A 301 18.23 16.61 -20.64
N ALA A 302 18.69 15.93 -21.68
CA ALA A 302 19.43 14.68 -21.55
C ALA A 302 20.87 14.86 -22.01
N GLY A 303 21.79 14.46 -21.13
CA GLY A 303 23.21 14.36 -21.46
C GLY A 303 23.55 12.93 -21.86
N THR A 304 24.21 12.77 -22.99
CA THR A 304 24.51 11.45 -23.57
C THR A 304 25.97 11.04 -23.41
N GLN A 305 26.23 9.76 -23.66
CA GLN A 305 27.59 9.22 -23.77
C GLN A 305 28.37 9.81 -24.95
N SER A 306 27.70 10.24 -26.03
CA SER A 306 28.34 10.90 -27.18
C SER A 306 28.77 12.35 -26.90
N GLY A 307 28.44 12.92 -25.74
CA GLY A 307 28.68 14.33 -25.42
C GLY A 307 27.56 15.26 -25.91
N GLU A 308 26.44 14.72 -26.37
CA GLU A 308 25.31 15.53 -26.85
C GLU A 308 24.40 15.93 -25.70
N ILE A 309 23.90 17.17 -25.76
CA ILE A 309 22.87 17.66 -24.86
C ILE A 309 21.62 17.84 -25.71
N VAL A 310 20.64 16.97 -25.51
CA VAL A 310 19.37 17.04 -26.24
C VAL A 310 18.31 17.63 -25.31
N SER A 311 17.68 18.73 -25.74
CA SER A 311 16.56 19.36 -25.06
C SER A 311 15.23 18.97 -25.72
N MET A 312 14.19 18.80 -24.91
CA MET A 312 12.84 18.48 -25.34
C MET A 312 11.82 19.18 -24.44
N LEU A 313 10.67 19.53 -24.99
CA LEU A 313 9.53 20.02 -24.19
C LEU A 313 8.81 18.85 -23.52
N THR A 314 8.40 19.01 -22.26
CA THR A 314 7.60 17.97 -21.58
C THR A 314 6.21 17.78 -22.20
N GLU A 315 5.71 18.77 -22.94
CA GLU A 315 4.40 18.77 -23.59
C GLU A 315 4.46 18.37 -25.07
N ASP A 316 5.64 18.47 -25.70
CA ASP A 316 5.88 18.10 -27.09
C ASP A 316 7.13 17.23 -27.21
N LEU A 317 6.88 15.93 -27.32
CA LEU A 317 7.89 14.88 -27.42
C LEU A 317 8.56 14.81 -28.80
N GLN A 318 7.95 15.40 -29.83
CA GLN A 318 8.44 15.33 -31.21
C GLN A 318 9.55 16.35 -31.46
N THR A 319 9.47 17.50 -30.80
CA THR A 319 10.43 18.59 -31.00
C THR A 319 11.62 18.42 -30.07
N LYS A 320 12.76 18.04 -30.65
CA LYS A 320 14.05 17.91 -29.96
C LYS A 320 15.05 18.90 -30.53
N HIS A 321 15.85 19.51 -29.65
CA HIS A 321 16.95 20.38 -30.06
C HIS A 321 18.26 19.85 -29.48
N CYS A 322 19.33 19.89 -30.28
CA CYS A 322 20.66 19.55 -29.79
C CYS A 322 21.38 20.86 -29.47
N ILE A 323 21.82 21.02 -28.22
CA ILE A 323 22.71 22.11 -27.84
C ILE A 323 24.13 21.76 -28.32
N GLN A 324 25.08 22.68 -28.14
CA GLN A 324 26.48 22.45 -28.44
C GLN A 324 26.99 21.12 -27.85
N LYS A 325 27.56 20.28 -28.73
CA LYS A 325 28.19 19.01 -28.36
C LYS A 325 29.44 19.25 -27.52
N MET A 326 29.56 18.49 -26.44
CA MET A 326 30.69 18.50 -25.52
C MET A 326 31.85 17.64 -26.05
N PRO A 327 33.10 17.93 -25.63
CA PRO A 327 34.28 17.17 -26.08
C PRO A 327 34.33 15.73 -25.55
N ASP A 328 33.55 15.41 -24.52
CA ASP A 328 33.47 14.10 -23.89
C ASP A 328 32.03 13.84 -23.41
N SER A 329 31.77 12.60 -22.98
CA SER A 329 30.52 12.14 -22.38
C SER A 329 30.06 13.03 -21.22
N ILE A 330 28.73 13.22 -21.13
CA ILE A 330 28.12 14.10 -20.13
C ILE A 330 27.75 13.30 -18.89
N THR A 331 28.39 13.61 -17.76
CA THR A 331 28.22 12.86 -16.51
C THR A 331 27.17 13.49 -15.61
N CYS A 332 26.95 14.80 -15.70
CA CYS A 332 25.94 15.48 -14.90
C CYS A 332 25.45 16.77 -15.56
N LEU A 333 24.18 17.08 -15.32
CA LEU A 333 23.52 18.30 -15.71
C LEU A 333 22.91 18.95 -14.47
N LEU A 334 23.12 20.25 -14.30
CA LEU A 334 22.52 21.01 -13.21
C LEU A 334 21.97 22.33 -13.73
N PHE A 335 20.68 22.56 -13.54
CA PHE A 335 20.06 23.84 -13.82
C PHE A 335 19.81 24.59 -12.51
N CYS A 336 20.37 25.79 -12.39
CA CYS A 336 20.26 26.60 -11.18
C CYS A 336 19.88 28.04 -11.53
N CYS A 337 19.02 28.62 -10.71
CA CYS A 337 18.63 30.02 -10.83
C CYS A 337 19.13 30.81 -9.63
N VAL A 338 19.95 31.82 -9.89
CA VAL A 338 20.46 32.74 -8.87
C VAL A 338 19.62 34.01 -8.91
N VAL A 339 19.15 34.44 -7.74
CA VAL A 339 18.42 35.71 -7.58
C VAL A 339 19.37 36.72 -6.97
N LYS A 340 19.64 37.82 -7.68
CA LYS A 340 20.46 38.93 -7.17
C LYS A 340 19.76 40.24 -7.52
N GLN A 341 19.44 41.05 -6.50
CA GLN A 341 18.91 42.42 -6.66
C GLN A 341 17.75 42.53 -7.68
N SER A 342 16.71 41.71 -7.51
CA SER A 342 15.50 41.69 -8.36
C SER A 342 15.68 41.16 -9.79
N GLN A 343 16.90 40.78 -10.20
CA GLN A 343 17.13 40.02 -11.44
C GLN A 343 17.34 38.54 -11.12
N LYS A 344 16.56 37.68 -11.78
CA LYS A 344 16.72 36.23 -11.73
C LYS A 344 17.52 35.82 -12.97
N LYS A 345 18.71 35.28 -12.76
CA LYS A 345 19.54 34.73 -13.84
C LYS A 345 19.69 33.23 -13.63
N CYS A 346 19.46 32.44 -14.67
CA CYS A 346 19.60 31.00 -14.60
C CYS A 346 20.77 30.51 -15.45
N PHE A 347 21.35 29.40 -15.05
CA PHE A 347 22.53 28.81 -15.65
C PHE A 347 22.34 27.29 -15.76
N LEU A 348 22.81 26.74 -16.88
CA LEU A 348 22.94 25.31 -17.07
C LEU A 348 24.43 24.93 -16.95
N PHE A 349 24.74 24.11 -15.97
CA PHE A 349 26.07 23.53 -15.77
C PHE A 349 26.11 22.14 -16.38
N VAL A 350 27.14 21.88 -17.18
CA VAL A 350 27.36 20.62 -17.90
C VAL A 350 28.71 20.06 -17.48
N GLY A 351 28.71 18.99 -16.69
CA GLY A 351 29.91 18.26 -16.31
C GLY A 351 30.20 17.13 -17.30
N THR A 352 31.46 17.00 -17.70
CA THR A 352 31.90 16.00 -18.67
C THR A 352 32.98 15.08 -18.08
N ALA A 353 33.14 13.88 -18.63
CA ALA A 353 34.02 12.85 -18.06
C ALA A 353 35.51 13.22 -18.03
N ASN A 354 35.96 14.13 -18.91
CA ASN A 354 37.32 14.66 -18.89
C ASN A 354 37.57 15.72 -17.80
N GLY A 355 36.58 15.99 -16.94
CA GLY A 355 36.68 16.95 -15.83
C GLY A 355 36.35 18.40 -16.20
N LEU A 356 35.84 18.67 -17.40
CA LEU A 356 35.39 20.00 -17.79
C LEU A 356 33.97 20.29 -17.29
N ILE A 357 33.77 21.49 -16.74
CA ILE A 357 32.45 22.05 -16.42
C ILE A 357 32.19 23.23 -17.35
N THR A 358 31.22 23.08 -18.24
CA THR A 358 30.78 24.14 -19.16
C THR A 358 29.53 24.81 -18.59
N VAL A 359 29.47 26.15 -18.65
CA VAL A 359 28.33 26.92 -18.14
C VAL A 359 27.63 27.61 -19.31
N PHE A 360 26.35 27.30 -19.47
CA PHE A 360 25.47 27.92 -20.46
C PHE A 360 24.52 28.91 -19.78
N ASP A 361 24.19 29.98 -20.51
CA ASP A 361 23.08 30.86 -20.17
C ASP A 361 21.74 30.15 -20.42
N ASP A 362 20.68 30.56 -19.75
CA ASP A 362 19.39 29.86 -19.80
C ASP A 362 18.73 29.89 -21.19
N ALA A 363 19.04 30.91 -22.00
CA ALA A 363 18.65 30.97 -23.40
C ALA A 363 19.17 29.79 -24.24
N ALA A 364 20.29 29.15 -23.84
CA ALA A 364 20.89 28.03 -24.58
C ALA A 364 19.96 26.82 -24.70
N VAL A 365 19.03 26.65 -23.75
CA VAL A 365 18.06 25.54 -23.72
C VAL A 365 17.09 25.58 -24.90
N LYS A 366 16.85 26.78 -25.46
CA LYS A 366 15.90 27.04 -26.56
C LYS A 366 16.55 27.21 -27.92
N VAL A 367 17.87 27.08 -28.01
CA VAL A 367 18.58 27.32 -29.28
C VAL A 367 18.17 26.22 -30.26
N LYS A 368 17.51 26.65 -31.34
CA LYS A 368 17.10 25.81 -32.46
C LYS A 368 18.26 25.46 -33.38
#